data_AF-A0AAW0AJ47-F1
#
_entry.id   AF-A0AAW0AJ47-F1
#
_cell.length_a   1.000
_cell.length_b   1.000
_cell.length_c   1.000
_cell.angle_alpha   90.00
_cell.angle_beta   90.00
_cell.angle_gamma   90.00
#
_symmetry.space_group_name_H-M   'P 1'
#
loop_
_entity.id
_entity.type
_entity.pdbx_description
1 polymer ?
#
loop_
_entity_poly.entity_id
_entity_poly.type
_entity_poly.pdbx_seq_one_letter_code
_entity_poly.pdbx_strand_id
1 'polypeptide(L)'
;MSESYEAYSAPHPKTRFSPQFMANVTLGEVVGLVRDDLLPRILPDGSVSKWNWDQTVPVTIPETIVSSREEIPSMADMQPIMADAKQAFYQLGVNSVCIQFKSGAILRLIVGANNQDYNFRLMSRLLARVERESLLSPALFEELKLNRFAEPLAGFSVTQTPLYNLGCLLDERWILDDIMNARAEFIYFRRAAMFPGVEPSFIFLPTSFVENARELRKVFEGIDNGANLHREILDSIGFVSWTNDHYSATCKFLSNPYEFGDSLNRRDAPDLLPILRWAFSGLNRFAPPLQQQSIQSGLMDVQGYSGGGSCGIAATNFVELRAGLPIPRWQAEQSSLFRDLILQDLLLYHLIARGKTTTYSDWVMPCTRISNGEVSLFTDVAVGYNDFNLDQLAPNSEHPIFDWIQSTAQQPAVLGPHTDVFASEPERSLAAPFSLTQKPARTRTPPPPINQLARMSLSPNTIFPFEISERVAAPPKSRTPVPESPASVIVLDSPRTPPPRLKQEAVVDLCSPDVIDLCTPEGTPPLPPRCEARAAEFH
;
A
#
# COMPACT_ATOMS: atom_id res chain seq x y z
N MET A 1 -17.64 39.88 -4.94
CA MET A 1 -16.87 38.69 -5.31
C MET A 1 -17.87 37.59 -5.57
N SER A 2 -17.79 36.93 -6.72
CA SER A 2 -18.50 35.67 -6.97
C SER A 2 -17.90 34.59 -6.07
N GLU A 3 -18.73 33.72 -5.55
CA GLU A 3 -18.28 32.50 -4.87
C GLU A 3 -17.59 31.57 -5.89
N SER A 4 -16.56 30.84 -5.46
CA SER A 4 -15.92 29.84 -6.31
C SER A 4 -16.80 28.60 -6.43
N TYR A 5 -16.71 27.89 -7.55
CA TYR A 5 -17.36 26.59 -7.72
C TYR A 5 -16.98 25.63 -6.58
N GLU A 6 -15.73 25.68 -6.14
CA GLU A 6 -15.16 24.87 -5.08
C GLU A 6 -15.84 25.13 -3.72
N ALA A 7 -16.07 26.40 -3.35
CA ALA A 7 -16.80 26.77 -2.15
C ALA A 7 -18.29 26.43 -2.26
N TYR A 8 -18.92 26.82 -3.37
CA TYR A 8 -20.35 26.58 -3.61
C TYR A 8 -20.73 25.10 -3.57
N SER A 9 -19.90 24.24 -4.17
CA SER A 9 -20.16 22.79 -4.25
C SER A 9 -19.68 22.01 -3.02
N ALA A 10 -19.04 22.66 -2.04
CA ALA A 10 -18.56 22.00 -0.83
C ALA A 10 -19.74 21.58 0.07
N PRO A 11 -19.88 20.29 0.41
CA PRO A 11 -20.90 19.86 1.36
C PRO A 11 -20.60 20.39 2.76
N HIS A 12 -21.64 20.69 3.53
CA HIS A 12 -21.48 21.12 4.92
C HIS A 12 -20.66 20.09 5.74
N PRO A 13 -19.68 20.50 6.58
CA PRO A 13 -18.69 19.58 7.16
C PRO A 13 -19.22 18.47 8.08
N LYS A 14 -20.48 18.58 8.54
CA LYS A 14 -21.14 17.54 9.36
C LYS A 14 -22.07 16.63 8.55
N THR A 15 -22.24 16.87 7.26
CA THR A 15 -23.12 16.06 6.41
C THR A 15 -22.45 14.72 6.11
N ARG A 16 -23.21 13.62 6.18
CA ARG A 16 -22.74 12.27 5.87
C ARG A 16 -22.13 12.25 4.46
N PHE A 17 -21.01 11.55 4.29
CA PHE A 17 -20.21 11.51 3.04
C PHE A 17 -19.47 12.81 2.67
N SER A 18 -19.52 13.86 3.49
CA SER A 18 -18.56 14.99 3.37
C SER A 18 -17.14 14.55 3.78
N PRO A 19 -16.07 15.23 3.31
CA PRO A 19 -14.69 14.93 3.71
C PRO A 19 -14.48 14.99 5.23
N GLN A 20 -15.06 15.99 5.89
CA GLN A 20 -14.92 16.17 7.34
C GLN A 20 -15.73 15.14 8.15
N PHE A 21 -16.83 14.60 7.61
CA PHE A 21 -17.48 13.41 8.16
C PHE A 21 -16.56 12.18 8.06
N MET A 22 -15.95 11.95 6.90
CA MET A 22 -15.03 10.82 6.68
C MET A 22 -13.79 10.86 7.57
N ALA A 23 -13.26 12.06 7.85
CA ALA A 23 -12.15 12.26 8.76
C ALA A 23 -12.50 12.04 10.26
N ASN A 24 -13.79 11.98 10.62
CA ASN A 24 -14.25 11.92 12.01
C ASN A 24 -15.03 10.64 12.37
N VAL A 25 -15.62 9.95 11.39
CA VAL A 25 -16.40 8.72 11.64
C VAL A 25 -15.49 7.62 12.19
N THR A 26 -15.93 6.97 13.27
CA THR A 26 -15.19 5.89 13.94
C THR A 26 -15.40 4.53 13.25
N LEU A 27 -14.52 3.56 13.49
CA LEU A 27 -14.68 2.22 12.91
C LEU A 27 -15.97 1.53 13.42
N GLY A 28 -16.34 1.75 14.68
CA GLY A 28 -17.58 1.27 15.26
C GLY A 28 -18.84 1.85 14.59
N GLU A 29 -18.82 3.14 14.25
CA GLU A 29 -19.90 3.78 13.48
C GLU A 29 -19.99 3.24 12.05
N VAL A 30 -18.85 2.99 11.39
CA VAL A 30 -18.82 2.37 10.05
C VAL A 30 -19.45 0.98 10.06
N VAL A 31 -19.15 0.14 11.07
CA VAL A 31 -19.83 -1.15 11.26
C VAL A 31 -21.33 -0.99 11.46
N GLY A 32 -21.76 -0.01 12.26
CA GLY A 32 -23.19 0.32 12.42
C GLY A 32 -23.86 0.69 11.08
N LEU A 33 -23.24 1.57 10.30
CA LEU A 33 -23.76 2.00 8.99
C LEU A 33 -23.92 0.84 7.99
N VAL A 34 -22.97 -0.11 7.99
CA VAL A 34 -23.04 -1.29 7.10
C VAL A 34 -24.06 -2.32 7.62
N ARG A 35 -24.00 -2.66 8.91
CA ARG A 35 -24.87 -3.70 9.53
C ARG A 35 -26.34 -3.32 9.51
N ASP A 36 -26.64 -2.05 9.79
CA ASP A 36 -28.01 -1.56 9.93
C ASP A 36 -28.60 -1.11 8.57
N ASP A 37 -27.86 -1.37 7.47
CA ASP A 37 -28.18 -1.03 6.09
C ASP A 37 -28.50 0.46 5.91
N LEU A 38 -27.59 1.32 6.36
CA LEU A 38 -27.75 2.79 6.36
C LEU A 38 -26.91 3.49 5.28
N LEU A 39 -26.16 2.72 4.48
CA LEU A 39 -25.52 3.21 3.27
C LEU A 39 -26.56 3.47 2.17
N PRO A 40 -26.28 4.40 1.23
CA PRO A 40 -27.08 4.53 0.02
C PRO A 40 -26.88 3.31 -0.88
N ARG A 41 -27.87 3.05 -1.73
CA ARG A 41 -27.84 1.98 -2.73
C ARG A 41 -27.27 2.55 -4.03
N ILE A 42 -26.04 2.17 -4.36
CA ILE A 42 -25.44 2.50 -5.66
C ILE A 42 -26.17 1.71 -6.75
N LEU A 43 -26.66 2.41 -7.78
CA LEU A 43 -27.31 1.84 -8.96
C LEU A 43 -26.25 1.28 -9.95
N PRO A 44 -26.61 0.34 -10.84
CA PRO A 44 -25.71 -0.14 -11.88
C PRO A 44 -25.33 0.95 -12.89
N ASP A 45 -24.20 0.78 -13.58
CA ASP A 45 -23.78 1.66 -14.66
C ASP A 45 -24.83 1.77 -15.78
N GLY A 46 -24.99 2.96 -16.34
CA GLY A 46 -26.03 3.27 -17.32
C GLY A 46 -27.42 3.48 -16.69
N SER A 47 -27.50 3.71 -15.38
CA SER A 47 -28.74 4.12 -14.69
C SER A 47 -29.14 5.55 -15.05
N VAL A 48 -28.17 6.42 -15.31
CA VAL A 48 -28.39 7.80 -15.76
C VAL A 48 -28.55 7.83 -17.28
N SER A 49 -29.78 8.06 -17.74
CA SER A 49 -30.09 8.21 -19.16
C SER A 49 -29.98 9.66 -19.68
N LYS A 50 -30.11 10.65 -18.80
CA LYS A 50 -30.07 12.08 -19.13
C LYS A 50 -29.82 12.94 -17.88
N TRP A 51 -29.15 14.07 -18.04
CA TRP A 51 -29.11 15.17 -17.08
C TRP A 51 -29.37 16.51 -17.77
N ASN A 52 -29.81 17.52 -17.02
CA ASN A 52 -29.90 18.90 -17.49
C ASN A 52 -29.45 19.83 -16.35
N TRP A 53 -28.66 20.85 -16.67
CA TRP A 53 -28.26 21.87 -15.71
C TRP A 53 -29.38 22.88 -15.46
N ASP A 54 -29.51 23.38 -14.24
CA ASP A 54 -30.56 24.32 -13.81
C ASP A 54 -29.98 25.43 -12.92
N GLN A 55 -30.61 26.61 -12.94
CA GLN A 55 -30.25 27.78 -12.14
C GLN A 55 -30.85 27.72 -10.73
N THR A 56 -31.80 26.81 -10.47
CA THR A 56 -32.36 26.56 -9.15
C THR A 56 -31.26 26.24 -8.13
N VAL A 57 -31.21 27.00 -7.04
CA VAL A 57 -30.35 26.66 -5.90
C VAL A 57 -31.16 25.74 -4.98
N PRO A 58 -30.64 24.57 -4.56
CA PRO A 58 -31.30 23.73 -3.57
C PRO A 58 -31.57 24.51 -2.28
N VAL A 59 -32.82 24.59 -1.86
CA VAL A 59 -33.23 25.34 -0.65
C VAL A 59 -33.76 24.44 0.46
N THR A 60 -34.03 23.17 0.17
CA THR A 60 -34.58 22.24 1.15
C THR A 60 -33.50 21.28 1.67
N ILE A 61 -33.60 20.90 2.95
CA ILE A 61 -32.66 19.97 3.57
C ILE A 61 -32.53 18.65 2.79
N PRO A 62 -33.62 17.99 2.31
CA PRO A 62 -33.52 16.75 1.53
C PRO A 62 -32.63 16.85 0.28
N GLU A 63 -32.58 18.00 -0.38
CA GLU A 63 -31.75 18.20 -1.59
C GLU A 63 -30.26 18.39 -1.26
N THR A 64 -29.92 18.56 0.03
CA THR A 64 -28.58 18.88 0.54
C THR A 64 -27.92 17.74 1.33
N ILE A 65 -28.57 16.59 1.40
CA ILE A 65 -28.11 15.39 2.11
C ILE A 65 -28.22 14.15 1.21
N VAL A 66 -27.44 13.12 1.50
CA VAL A 66 -27.69 11.76 0.99
C VAL A 66 -28.25 10.93 2.13
N SER A 67 -29.49 10.47 1.96
CA SER A 67 -30.26 9.75 2.97
C SER A 67 -29.80 8.29 3.10
N SER A 68 -30.09 7.67 4.25
CA SER A 68 -29.93 6.21 4.40
C SER A 68 -30.80 5.50 3.35
N ARG A 69 -30.25 4.50 2.64
CA ARG A 69 -30.94 3.71 1.60
C ARG A 69 -31.44 4.52 0.38
N GLU A 70 -30.97 5.75 0.20
CA GLU A 70 -31.21 6.51 -1.03
C GLU A 70 -30.60 5.80 -2.24
N GLU A 71 -31.30 5.78 -3.38
CA GLU A 71 -30.77 5.22 -4.62
C GLU A 71 -29.93 6.29 -5.33
N ILE A 72 -28.62 6.06 -5.45
CA ILE A 72 -27.67 7.01 -6.06
C ILE A 72 -27.00 6.39 -7.29
N PRO A 73 -26.55 7.16 -8.30
CA PRO A 73 -25.88 6.62 -9.48
C PRO A 73 -24.53 6.00 -9.15
N SER A 74 -24.04 5.17 -10.05
CA SER A 74 -22.65 4.69 -10.01
C SER A 74 -21.66 5.82 -10.31
N MET A 75 -20.41 5.64 -9.89
CA MET A 75 -19.35 6.60 -10.19
C MET A 75 -19.13 6.79 -11.70
N ALA A 76 -19.36 5.74 -12.52
CA ALA A 76 -19.26 5.83 -13.98
C ALA A 76 -20.31 6.79 -14.57
N ASP A 77 -21.54 6.74 -14.08
CA ASP A 77 -22.61 7.68 -14.46
C ASP A 77 -22.33 9.10 -13.95
N MET A 78 -21.66 9.25 -12.82
CA MET A 78 -21.32 10.56 -12.23
C MET A 78 -20.13 11.27 -12.89
N GLN A 79 -19.15 10.53 -13.41
CA GLN A 79 -17.94 11.10 -14.04
C GLN A 79 -18.23 12.16 -15.14
N PRO A 80 -19.08 11.91 -16.16
CA PRO A 80 -19.35 12.92 -17.19
C PRO A 80 -20.05 14.17 -16.61
N ILE A 81 -20.97 14.00 -15.65
CA ILE A 81 -21.65 15.11 -14.99
C ILE A 81 -20.63 15.96 -14.20
N MET A 82 -19.69 15.33 -13.51
CA MET A 82 -18.64 16.01 -12.75
C MET A 82 -17.64 16.75 -13.64
N ALA A 83 -17.32 16.22 -14.82
CA ALA A 83 -16.45 16.89 -15.80
C ALA A 83 -17.09 18.19 -16.32
N ASP A 84 -18.39 18.15 -16.65
CA ASP A 84 -19.15 19.30 -17.14
C ASP A 84 -19.41 20.36 -16.05
N ALA A 85 -19.50 19.96 -14.78
CA ALA A 85 -20.02 20.79 -13.68
C ALA A 85 -19.32 22.15 -13.51
N LYS A 86 -17.98 22.17 -13.59
CA LYS A 86 -17.19 23.40 -13.43
C LYS A 86 -17.39 24.35 -14.60
N GLN A 87 -17.51 23.81 -15.83
CA GLN A 87 -17.82 24.61 -17.01
C GLN A 87 -19.23 25.18 -16.94
N ALA A 88 -20.21 24.35 -16.57
CA ALA A 88 -21.60 24.73 -16.42
C ALA A 88 -21.75 25.91 -15.44
N PHE A 89 -21.18 25.80 -14.24
CA PHE A 89 -21.22 26.86 -13.22
C PHE A 89 -20.67 28.19 -13.73
N TYR A 90 -19.44 28.22 -14.27
CA TYR A 90 -18.80 29.48 -14.68
C TYR A 90 -19.33 30.08 -15.99
N GLN A 91 -19.80 29.25 -16.95
CA GLN A 91 -20.23 29.74 -18.27
C GLN A 91 -21.74 29.94 -18.39
N LEU A 92 -22.56 29.14 -17.68
CA LEU A 92 -24.01 29.15 -17.79
C LEU A 92 -24.70 29.76 -16.56
N GLY A 93 -23.97 29.98 -15.46
CA GLY A 93 -24.52 30.49 -14.19
C GLY A 93 -25.53 29.54 -13.54
N VAL A 94 -25.41 28.25 -13.85
CA VAL A 94 -26.25 27.16 -13.33
C VAL A 94 -25.67 26.61 -12.03
N ASN A 95 -26.54 26.28 -11.09
CA ASN A 95 -26.21 25.99 -9.70
C ASN A 95 -26.62 24.58 -9.27
N SER A 96 -27.44 23.89 -10.05
CA SER A 96 -27.90 22.53 -9.79
C SER A 96 -27.93 21.70 -11.08
N VAL A 97 -28.13 20.39 -10.93
CA VAL A 97 -28.38 19.47 -12.04
C VAL A 97 -29.58 18.59 -11.74
N CYS A 98 -30.52 18.59 -12.67
CA CYS A 98 -31.68 17.71 -12.68
C CYS A 98 -31.31 16.46 -13.49
N ILE A 99 -30.94 15.39 -12.77
CA ILE A 99 -30.60 14.10 -13.37
C ILE A 99 -31.88 13.26 -13.49
N GLN A 100 -32.08 12.57 -14.61
CA GLN A 100 -33.27 11.76 -14.88
C GLN A 100 -33.17 10.34 -14.29
N PHE A 101 -32.95 10.28 -12.97
CA PHE A 101 -33.26 9.15 -12.09
C PHE A 101 -33.83 9.76 -10.78
N LYS A 102 -34.33 8.96 -9.84
CA LYS A 102 -35.12 9.50 -8.72
C LYS A 102 -34.27 10.29 -7.71
N SER A 103 -34.80 11.46 -7.32
CA SER A 103 -34.27 12.40 -6.31
C SER A 103 -32.97 13.14 -6.69
N GLY A 104 -32.79 14.33 -6.11
CA GLY A 104 -31.61 15.17 -6.31
C GLY A 104 -30.89 15.39 -4.98
N ALA A 105 -29.58 15.19 -4.97
CA ALA A 105 -28.69 15.43 -3.85
C ALA A 105 -27.39 16.10 -4.34
N ILE A 106 -26.61 16.69 -3.43
CA ILE A 106 -25.34 17.34 -3.77
C ILE A 106 -24.38 16.34 -4.43
N LEU A 107 -23.92 16.64 -5.64
CA LEU A 107 -23.04 15.77 -6.44
C LEU A 107 -21.80 15.29 -5.66
N ARG A 108 -21.17 16.18 -4.88
CA ARG A 108 -20.01 15.82 -4.05
C ARG A 108 -20.32 14.78 -2.96
N LEU A 109 -21.55 14.73 -2.44
CA LEU A 109 -21.97 13.70 -1.49
C LEU A 109 -22.21 12.36 -2.17
N ILE A 110 -22.79 12.37 -3.37
CA ILE A 110 -22.95 11.16 -4.20
C ILE A 110 -21.58 10.56 -4.56
N VAL A 111 -20.62 11.40 -4.97
CA VAL A 111 -19.24 10.99 -5.24
C VAL A 111 -18.56 10.50 -3.95
N GLY A 112 -18.72 11.21 -2.83
CA GLY A 112 -18.19 10.80 -1.52
C GLY A 112 -18.74 9.47 -1.03
N ALA A 113 -20.01 9.16 -1.32
CA ALA A 113 -20.63 7.86 -1.02
C ALA A 113 -20.10 6.75 -1.94
N ASN A 114 -20.06 6.98 -3.25
CA ASN A 114 -19.51 6.03 -4.23
C ASN A 114 -18.05 5.65 -3.90
N ASN A 115 -17.21 6.64 -3.63
CA ASN A 115 -15.78 6.44 -3.34
C ASN A 115 -15.52 5.69 -2.02
N GLN A 116 -16.50 5.57 -1.13
CA GLN A 116 -16.31 5.01 0.22
C GLN A 116 -17.16 3.78 0.53
N ASP A 117 -18.19 3.45 -0.25
CA ASP A 117 -19.03 2.25 -0.03
C ASP A 117 -18.20 0.96 0.06
N TYR A 118 -17.28 0.75 -0.88
CA TYR A 118 -16.38 -0.40 -0.87
C TYR A 118 -15.51 -0.42 0.39
N ASN A 119 -14.89 0.71 0.76
CA ASN A 119 -14.00 0.81 1.92
C ASN A 119 -14.76 0.63 3.24
N PHE A 120 -16.01 1.11 3.34
CA PHE A 120 -16.87 0.92 4.51
C PHE A 120 -17.23 -0.56 4.69
N ARG A 121 -17.69 -1.21 3.61
CA ARG A 121 -17.98 -2.66 3.62
C ARG A 121 -16.72 -3.48 3.93
N LEU A 122 -15.57 -3.05 3.39
CA LEU A 122 -14.29 -3.70 3.62
C LEU A 122 -13.85 -3.60 5.08
N MET A 123 -13.90 -2.40 5.69
CA MET A 123 -13.62 -2.18 7.11
C MET A 123 -14.60 -2.97 8.01
N SER A 124 -15.89 -2.99 7.67
CA SER A 124 -16.85 -3.81 8.42
C SER A 124 -16.54 -5.31 8.38
N ARG A 125 -15.99 -5.81 7.26
CA ARG A 125 -15.53 -7.20 7.13
C ARG A 125 -14.22 -7.45 7.88
N LEU A 126 -13.33 -6.46 7.93
CA LEU A 126 -12.09 -6.51 8.71
C LEU A 126 -12.40 -6.64 10.21
N LEU A 127 -13.25 -5.77 10.76
CA LEU A 127 -13.59 -5.86 12.18
C LEU A 127 -14.30 -7.17 12.53
N ALA A 128 -15.18 -7.67 11.65
CA ALA A 128 -15.79 -9.00 11.82
C ALA A 128 -14.77 -10.15 11.75
N ARG A 129 -13.68 -10.02 10.98
CA ARG A 129 -12.56 -11.00 10.98
C ARG A 129 -11.76 -10.91 12.28
N VAL A 130 -11.40 -9.70 12.72
CA VAL A 130 -10.65 -9.46 13.97
C VAL A 130 -11.40 -10.05 15.17
N GLU A 131 -12.72 -9.83 15.26
CA GLU A 131 -13.58 -10.40 16.29
C GLU A 131 -13.67 -11.93 16.20
N ARG A 132 -13.99 -12.46 15.01
CA ARG A 132 -14.23 -13.91 14.81
C ARG A 132 -13.00 -14.76 15.06
N GLU A 133 -11.83 -14.36 14.56
CA GLU A 133 -10.58 -15.09 14.79
C GLU A 133 -9.87 -14.68 16.10
N SER A 134 -10.46 -13.76 16.88
CA SER A 134 -9.89 -13.24 18.12
C SER A 134 -8.47 -12.68 17.95
N LEU A 135 -8.21 -11.93 16.87
CA LEU A 135 -6.88 -11.39 16.56
C LEU A 135 -6.39 -10.36 17.59
N LEU A 136 -7.30 -9.78 18.37
CA LEU A 136 -7.00 -8.88 19.48
C LEU A 136 -7.77 -9.33 20.73
N SER A 137 -7.24 -9.03 21.91
CA SER A 137 -8.03 -9.16 23.15
C SER A 137 -9.31 -8.28 23.09
N PRO A 138 -10.40 -8.66 23.78
CA PRO A 138 -11.66 -7.90 23.71
C PRO A 138 -11.54 -6.42 24.09
N ALA A 139 -10.64 -6.07 25.02
CA ALA A 139 -10.39 -4.69 25.39
C ALA A 139 -9.76 -3.88 24.25
N LEU A 140 -8.73 -4.44 23.58
CA LEU A 140 -8.07 -3.83 22.43
C LEU A 140 -8.99 -3.76 21.20
N PHE A 141 -9.92 -4.71 21.04
CA PHE A 141 -10.92 -4.67 19.97
C PHE A 141 -11.95 -3.54 20.18
N GLU A 142 -12.42 -3.33 21.41
CA GLU A 142 -13.29 -2.17 21.72
C GLU A 142 -12.54 -0.84 21.60
N GLU A 143 -11.25 -0.79 21.94
CA GLU A 143 -10.40 0.38 21.70
C GLU A 143 -10.25 0.68 20.19
N LEU A 144 -9.94 -0.35 19.38
CA LEU A 144 -9.83 -0.23 17.92
C LEU A 144 -11.10 0.36 17.28
N LYS A 145 -12.29 0.00 17.80
CA LYS A 145 -13.57 0.53 17.30
C LYS A 145 -13.74 2.03 17.51
N LEU A 146 -12.97 2.66 18.40
CA LEU A 146 -12.98 4.11 18.66
C LEU A 146 -12.04 4.91 17.74
N ASN A 147 -11.15 4.24 17.00
CA ASN A 147 -10.24 4.90 16.06
C ASN A 147 -11.03 5.43 14.84
N ARG A 148 -10.49 6.46 14.18
CA ARG A 148 -11.17 7.07 13.02
C ARG A 148 -10.97 6.20 11.77
N PHE A 149 -11.97 6.18 10.91
CA PHE A 149 -11.96 5.41 9.67
C PHE A 149 -10.78 5.77 8.75
N ALA A 150 -10.57 7.07 8.53
CA ALA A 150 -9.47 7.59 7.73
C ALA A 150 -8.21 7.94 8.55
N GLU A 151 -8.06 7.42 9.78
CA GLU A 151 -6.84 7.59 10.57
C GLU A 151 -5.68 6.84 9.88
N PRO A 152 -4.48 7.43 9.71
CA PRO A 152 -3.32 6.70 9.23
C PRO A 152 -2.88 5.65 10.27
N LEU A 153 -2.21 4.60 9.81
CA LEU A 153 -1.49 3.68 10.71
C LEU A 153 -0.48 4.46 11.55
N ALA A 154 -0.44 4.15 12.85
CA ALA A 154 0.42 4.83 13.81
C ALA A 154 1.70 4.01 14.04
N GLY A 155 2.78 4.69 14.41
CA GLY A 155 4.07 4.04 14.67
C GLY A 155 5.05 3.99 13.49
N PHE A 156 4.68 4.61 12.36
CA PHE A 156 5.45 4.61 11.11
C PHE A 156 5.91 6.02 10.73
N SER A 157 7.07 6.14 10.10
CA SER A 157 7.60 7.42 9.60
C SER A 157 7.05 7.76 8.22
N VAL A 158 7.23 6.84 7.28
CA VAL A 158 6.94 7.02 5.87
C VAL A 158 5.49 6.68 5.56
N THR A 159 4.97 5.59 6.12
CA THR A 159 3.67 5.05 5.73
C THR A 159 2.50 5.77 6.40
N GLN A 160 1.79 6.61 5.63
CA GLN A 160 0.60 7.36 6.06
C GLN A 160 -0.72 6.71 5.61
N THR A 161 -0.76 5.37 5.58
CA THR A 161 -1.88 4.65 4.97
C THR A 161 -3.08 4.53 5.91
N PRO A 162 -4.32 4.85 5.46
CA PRO A 162 -5.51 4.78 6.30
C PRO A 162 -5.81 3.38 6.85
N LEU A 163 -6.36 3.29 8.06
CA LEU A 163 -6.72 2.03 8.72
C LEU A 163 -7.59 1.11 7.85
N TYR A 164 -8.50 1.65 7.01
CA TYR A 164 -9.33 0.84 6.13
C TYR A 164 -8.55 0.08 5.04
N ASN A 165 -7.34 0.53 4.70
CA ASN A 165 -6.48 -0.17 3.73
C ASN A 165 -6.00 -1.54 4.23
N LEU A 166 -5.93 -1.77 5.54
CA LEU A 166 -5.65 -3.09 6.12
C LEU A 166 -6.63 -4.18 5.63
N GLY A 167 -7.82 -3.79 5.14
CA GLY A 167 -8.76 -4.72 4.52
C GLY A 167 -8.23 -5.44 3.27
N CYS A 168 -7.15 -4.95 2.64
CA CYS A 168 -6.47 -5.66 1.55
C CYS A 168 -5.83 -6.98 2.00
N LEU A 169 -5.67 -7.20 3.32
CA LEU A 169 -5.20 -8.46 3.88
C LEU A 169 -6.28 -9.56 3.86
N LEU A 170 -7.57 -9.24 3.64
CA LEU A 170 -8.65 -10.23 3.59
C LEU A 170 -8.72 -10.98 2.24
N ASP A 171 -9.30 -12.19 2.28
CA ASP A 171 -9.77 -13.00 1.13
C ASP A 171 -8.78 -13.17 -0.06
N GLU A 172 -7.48 -13.30 0.19
CA GLU A 172 -6.46 -13.39 -0.88
C GLU A 172 -6.43 -12.22 -1.88
N ARG A 173 -6.90 -11.04 -1.45
CA ARG A 173 -6.83 -9.79 -2.23
C ARG A 173 -5.38 -9.34 -2.44
N TRP A 174 -5.18 -8.57 -3.51
CA TRP A 174 -3.94 -7.82 -3.74
C TRP A 174 -3.64 -6.90 -2.57
N ILE A 175 -2.40 -6.95 -2.08
CA ILE A 175 -1.96 -6.14 -0.95
C ILE A 175 -1.48 -4.80 -1.49
N LEU A 176 -1.93 -3.72 -0.86
CA LEU A 176 -1.55 -2.35 -1.22
C LEU A 176 -0.08 -2.10 -0.88
N ASP A 177 0.60 -1.34 -1.72
CA ASP A 177 2.04 -1.08 -1.61
C ASP A 177 2.41 -0.42 -0.27
N ASP A 178 1.59 0.53 0.18
CA ASP A 178 1.68 1.11 1.52
C ASP A 178 1.71 0.06 2.66
N ILE A 179 0.84 -0.95 2.59
CA ILE A 179 0.73 -1.99 3.63
C ILE A 179 1.97 -2.88 3.61
N MET A 180 2.58 -3.08 2.44
CA MET A 180 3.88 -3.73 2.29
C MET A 180 5.01 -2.88 2.88
N ASN A 181 4.99 -1.56 2.68
CA ASN A 181 5.97 -0.64 3.26
C ASN A 181 5.85 -0.51 4.80
N ALA A 182 4.63 -0.42 5.34
CA ALA A 182 4.40 -0.50 6.80
C ALA A 182 4.90 -1.84 7.35
N ARG A 183 4.68 -2.96 6.64
CA ARG A 183 5.20 -4.25 7.07
C ARG A 183 6.73 -4.29 7.02
N ALA A 184 7.36 -3.71 6.02
CA ALA A 184 8.81 -3.61 5.91
C ALA A 184 9.44 -2.78 7.06
N GLU A 185 8.88 -1.60 7.36
CA GLU A 185 9.30 -0.74 8.48
C GLU A 185 9.12 -1.46 9.83
N PHE A 186 7.97 -2.13 10.02
CA PHE A 186 7.72 -2.97 11.18
C PHE A 186 8.74 -4.11 11.35
N ILE A 187 9.08 -4.81 10.26
CA ILE A 187 10.07 -5.89 10.26
C ILE A 187 11.46 -5.36 10.63
N TYR A 188 11.85 -4.20 10.09
CA TYR A 188 13.11 -3.54 10.43
C TYR A 188 13.19 -3.25 11.94
N PHE A 189 12.19 -2.58 12.51
CA PHE A 189 12.19 -2.27 13.94
C PHE A 189 12.10 -3.51 14.82
N ARG A 190 11.25 -4.48 14.46
CA ARG A 190 11.19 -5.79 15.14
C ARG A 190 12.55 -6.47 15.17
N ARG A 191 13.28 -6.43 14.06
CA ARG A 191 14.60 -7.07 13.92
C ARG A 191 15.67 -6.36 14.74
N ALA A 192 15.64 -5.03 14.78
CA ALA A 192 16.54 -4.21 15.60
C ALA A 192 16.27 -4.40 17.10
N ALA A 193 15.00 -4.41 17.51
CA ALA A 193 14.58 -4.57 18.91
C ALA A 193 14.95 -5.93 19.52
N MET A 194 15.26 -6.96 18.71
CA MET A 194 15.82 -8.22 19.20
C MET A 194 17.26 -8.09 19.75
N PHE A 195 18.00 -7.04 19.35
CA PHE A 195 19.38 -6.77 19.79
C PHE A 195 19.50 -5.32 20.34
N PRO A 196 18.82 -4.99 21.46
CA PRO A 196 18.78 -3.62 21.98
C PRO A 196 20.19 -3.11 22.32
N GLY A 197 20.51 -1.90 21.88
CA GLY A 197 21.84 -1.28 22.06
C GLY A 197 22.90 -1.73 21.06
N VAL A 198 22.56 -2.58 20.09
CA VAL A 198 23.41 -2.92 18.94
C VAL A 198 22.90 -2.17 17.71
N GLU A 199 23.81 -1.66 16.88
CA GLU A 199 23.45 -1.04 15.59
C GLU A 199 22.80 -2.07 14.65
N PRO A 200 21.66 -1.77 13.99
CA PRO A 200 20.97 -2.72 13.12
C PRO A 200 21.82 -3.09 11.91
N SER A 201 22.23 -4.36 11.83
CA SER A 201 23.00 -4.90 10.70
C SER A 201 22.13 -5.43 9.55
N PHE A 202 20.80 -5.27 9.63
CA PHE A 202 19.83 -5.58 8.58
C PHE A 202 19.05 -4.32 8.19
N ILE A 203 18.77 -4.14 6.90
CA ILE A 203 17.85 -3.12 6.38
C ILE A 203 16.82 -3.75 5.44
N PHE A 204 15.61 -3.18 5.41
CA PHE A 204 14.51 -3.61 4.56
C PHE A 204 14.06 -2.44 3.68
N LEU A 205 14.61 -2.31 2.46
CA LEU A 205 14.31 -1.15 1.62
C LEU A 205 12.84 -1.15 1.14
N PRO A 206 12.24 0.04 0.92
CA PRO A 206 10.87 0.18 0.43
C PRO A 206 10.63 -0.54 -0.91
N THR A 207 9.39 -0.91 -1.16
CA THR A 207 8.96 -1.59 -2.40
C THR A 207 9.29 -0.81 -3.68
N SER A 208 9.26 0.51 -3.61
CA SER A 208 9.59 1.45 -4.69
C SER A 208 11.10 1.55 -4.99
N PHE A 209 11.97 0.96 -4.16
CA PHE A 209 13.43 1.09 -4.28
C PHE A 209 13.96 0.74 -5.68
N VAL A 210 13.53 -0.39 -6.26
CA VAL A 210 14.03 -0.84 -7.57
C VAL A 210 13.57 0.05 -8.71
N GLU A 211 12.34 0.56 -8.68
CA GLU A 211 11.82 1.45 -9.72
C GLU A 211 12.50 2.81 -9.65
N ASN A 212 12.60 3.40 -8.45
CA ASN A 212 13.32 4.65 -8.25
C ASN A 212 14.80 4.51 -8.66
N ALA A 213 15.45 3.39 -8.33
CA ALA A 213 16.82 3.11 -8.77
C ALA A 213 16.93 2.92 -10.29
N ARG A 214 15.91 2.34 -10.94
CA ARG A 214 15.84 2.23 -12.40
C ARG A 214 15.74 3.60 -13.07
N GLU A 215 14.83 4.47 -12.61
CA GLU A 215 14.66 5.80 -13.19
C GLU A 215 15.86 6.71 -12.93
N LEU A 216 16.37 6.77 -11.70
CA LEU A 216 17.56 7.56 -11.38
C LEU A 216 18.78 7.08 -12.17
N ARG A 217 18.96 5.76 -12.37
CA ARG A 217 20.04 5.25 -13.22
C ARG A 217 19.95 5.73 -14.67
N LYS A 218 18.74 5.89 -15.25
CA LYS A 218 18.58 6.44 -16.61
C LYS A 218 18.99 7.91 -16.69
N VAL A 219 18.77 8.68 -15.62
CA VAL A 219 19.12 10.10 -15.54
C VAL A 219 20.61 10.31 -15.29
N PHE A 220 21.22 9.47 -14.44
CA PHE A 220 22.60 9.59 -13.96
C PHE A 220 23.53 8.49 -14.51
N GLU A 221 23.27 7.97 -15.72
CA GLU A 221 24.10 6.90 -16.29
C GLU A 221 25.54 7.39 -16.54
N GLY A 222 26.52 6.70 -15.95
CA GLY A 222 27.94 7.07 -16.00
C GLY A 222 28.43 7.94 -14.84
N ILE A 223 27.55 8.37 -13.94
CA ILE A 223 27.93 8.92 -12.63
C ILE A 223 27.88 7.76 -11.63
N ASP A 224 28.99 7.54 -10.91
CA ASP A 224 29.01 6.63 -9.77
C ASP A 224 28.09 7.21 -8.68
N ASN A 225 26.87 6.67 -8.60
CA ASN A 225 25.90 7.05 -7.58
C ASN A 225 26.24 6.36 -6.25
N GLY A 226 27.48 6.58 -5.80
CA GLY A 226 27.96 6.29 -4.46
C GLY A 226 27.29 7.23 -3.46
N ALA A 227 25.96 7.21 -3.39
CA ALA A 227 25.22 7.68 -2.23
C ALA A 227 25.89 7.02 -1.01
N ASN A 228 26.43 7.86 -0.13
CA ASN A 228 27.42 7.47 0.87
C ASN A 228 26.80 6.65 2.01
N LEU A 229 26.22 5.47 1.75
CA LEU A 229 25.95 4.47 2.78
C LEU A 229 27.31 3.95 3.32
N HIS A 230 28.01 4.78 4.09
CA HIS A 230 29.17 4.42 4.90
C HIS A 230 28.68 3.59 6.09
N ARG A 231 28.19 2.38 5.81
CA ARG A 231 27.72 1.43 6.81
C ARG A 231 28.67 0.25 6.85
N GLU A 232 29.72 0.38 7.65
CA GLU A 232 30.68 -0.71 7.91
C GLU A 232 30.06 -1.90 8.64
N ILE A 233 28.84 -1.71 9.19
CA ILE A 233 28.15 -2.61 10.13
C ILE A 233 26.97 -3.35 9.49
N LEU A 234 26.57 -3.05 8.24
CA LEU A 234 25.54 -3.85 7.56
C LEU A 234 26.05 -5.27 7.26
N ASP A 235 25.29 -6.26 7.73
CA ASP A 235 25.43 -7.69 7.43
C ASP A 235 24.51 -8.13 6.29
N SER A 236 23.35 -7.47 6.14
CA SER A 236 22.32 -7.88 5.20
C SER A 236 21.42 -6.75 4.69
N ILE A 237 20.94 -6.90 3.46
CA ILE A 237 19.95 -6.03 2.81
C ILE A 237 18.85 -6.94 2.27
N GLY A 238 17.60 -6.62 2.58
CA GLY A 238 16.41 -7.21 1.97
C GLY A 238 15.53 -6.14 1.35
N PHE A 239 14.74 -6.49 0.35
CA PHE A 239 13.64 -5.67 -0.15
C PHE A 239 12.63 -6.51 -0.92
N VAL A 240 11.41 -5.99 -1.00
CA VAL A 240 10.37 -6.47 -1.91
C VAL A 240 10.35 -5.54 -3.13
N SER A 241 9.91 -6.03 -4.28
CA SER A 241 9.75 -5.24 -5.49
C SER A 241 8.42 -5.57 -6.16
N TRP A 242 7.66 -4.52 -6.48
CA TRP A 242 6.40 -4.62 -7.20
C TRP A 242 6.64 -4.35 -8.69
N THR A 243 6.39 -5.35 -9.55
CA THR A 243 6.58 -5.24 -11.01
C THR A 243 5.56 -6.10 -11.74
N ASN A 244 4.86 -5.52 -12.73
CA ASN A 244 3.83 -6.21 -13.54
C ASN A 244 2.79 -6.92 -12.66
N ASP A 245 2.15 -6.15 -11.77
CA ASP A 245 1.13 -6.61 -10.82
C ASP A 245 1.56 -7.84 -10.00
N HIS A 246 2.80 -7.85 -9.53
CA HIS A 246 3.35 -8.98 -8.79
C HIS A 246 4.48 -8.54 -7.85
N TYR A 247 4.48 -9.09 -6.63
CA TYR A 247 5.54 -8.87 -5.66
C TYR A 247 6.57 -10.00 -5.71
N SER A 248 7.85 -9.62 -5.79
CA SER A 248 9.00 -10.52 -5.66
C SER A 248 9.95 -9.99 -4.59
N ALA A 249 10.87 -10.83 -4.09
CA ALA A 249 11.82 -10.44 -3.05
C ALA A 249 13.25 -10.62 -3.51
N THR A 250 14.14 -9.75 -3.02
CA THR A 250 15.59 -9.88 -3.18
C THR A 250 16.27 -9.71 -1.83
N CYS A 251 17.31 -10.52 -1.58
CA CYS A 251 18.11 -10.47 -0.36
C CYS A 251 19.60 -10.61 -0.67
N LYS A 252 20.44 -9.99 0.17
CA LYS A 252 21.91 -10.10 0.13
C LYS A 252 22.45 -10.16 1.54
N PHE A 253 23.32 -11.13 1.81
CA PHE A 253 24.18 -11.15 2.99
C PHE A 253 25.62 -10.86 2.58
N LEU A 254 26.45 -10.34 3.48
CA LEU A 254 27.87 -10.08 3.23
C LEU A 254 28.60 -11.23 2.54
N SER A 255 28.47 -12.47 3.06
CA SER A 255 29.17 -13.66 2.56
C SER A 255 28.56 -14.29 1.31
N ASN A 256 27.29 -13.97 1.00
CA ASN A 256 26.50 -14.69 0.01
C ASN A 256 26.32 -13.82 -1.25
N PRO A 257 26.04 -14.42 -2.42
CA PRO A 257 25.51 -13.68 -3.56
C PRO A 257 24.11 -13.13 -3.25
N TYR A 258 23.55 -12.35 -4.17
CA TYR A 258 22.13 -11.99 -4.11
C TYR A 258 21.27 -13.25 -4.32
N GLU A 259 20.22 -13.38 -3.53
CA GLU A 259 19.13 -14.33 -3.69
C GLU A 259 17.86 -13.59 -4.16
N PHE A 260 17.16 -14.14 -5.14
CA PHE A 260 15.86 -13.69 -5.64
C PHE A 260 14.80 -14.76 -5.34
N GLY A 261 13.69 -14.35 -4.74
CA GLY A 261 12.55 -15.19 -4.42
C GLY A 261 11.30 -14.70 -5.12
N ASP A 262 10.61 -15.60 -5.81
CA ASP A 262 9.39 -15.31 -6.56
C ASP A 262 8.39 -16.47 -6.41
N SER A 263 7.19 -16.18 -5.90
CA SER A 263 6.18 -17.18 -5.58
C SER A 263 5.49 -17.77 -6.82
N LEU A 264 5.75 -17.24 -8.02
CA LEU A 264 5.34 -17.82 -9.29
C LEU A 264 6.51 -18.54 -10.00
N ASN A 265 7.64 -18.71 -9.31
CA ASN A 265 8.89 -19.30 -9.84
C ASN A 265 9.37 -18.59 -11.13
N ARG A 266 9.11 -17.28 -11.23
CA ARG A 266 9.65 -16.43 -12.30
C ARG A 266 11.15 -16.20 -12.09
N ARG A 267 11.82 -15.74 -13.14
CA ARG A 267 13.21 -15.25 -13.05
C ARG A 267 13.22 -13.77 -12.68
N ASP A 268 14.34 -13.32 -12.15
CA ASP A 268 14.63 -11.91 -11.94
C ASP A 268 14.56 -11.10 -13.24
N ALA A 269 14.20 -9.83 -13.13
CA ALA A 269 14.21 -8.92 -14.26
C ALA A 269 15.65 -8.76 -14.79
N PRO A 270 15.92 -8.87 -16.11
CA PRO A 270 17.29 -8.88 -16.64
C PRO A 270 18.13 -7.62 -16.32
N ASP A 271 17.48 -6.52 -15.99
CA ASP A 271 18.08 -5.25 -15.60
C ASP A 271 18.32 -5.09 -14.09
N LEU A 272 17.74 -5.96 -13.25
CA LEU A 272 17.83 -5.87 -11.78
C LEU A 272 19.28 -5.94 -11.30
N LEU A 273 20.07 -6.93 -11.74
CA LEU A 273 21.48 -7.04 -11.35
C LEU A 273 22.31 -5.80 -11.75
N PRO A 274 22.21 -5.26 -12.98
CA PRO A 274 22.74 -3.94 -13.33
C PRO A 274 22.26 -2.78 -12.45
N ILE A 275 20.98 -2.71 -12.08
CA ILE A 275 20.44 -1.68 -11.18
C ILE A 275 21.10 -1.78 -9.80
N LEU A 276 21.16 -2.98 -9.21
CA LEU A 276 21.78 -3.21 -7.89
C LEU A 276 23.28 -2.89 -7.89
N ARG A 277 23.97 -3.15 -9.01
CA ARG A 277 25.39 -2.79 -9.18
C ARG A 277 25.62 -1.28 -9.19
N TRP A 278 24.72 -0.52 -9.80
CA TRP A 278 24.77 0.95 -9.80
C TRP A 278 24.36 1.52 -8.43
N ALA A 279 23.21 1.10 -7.90
CA ALA A 279 22.63 1.62 -6.65
C ALA A 279 23.49 1.33 -5.41
N PHE A 280 24.23 0.22 -5.42
CA PHE A 280 25.15 -0.14 -4.32
C PHE A 280 26.63 0.04 -4.69
N SER A 281 26.96 0.81 -5.73
CA SER A 281 28.34 1.06 -6.17
C SER A 281 29.25 1.61 -5.07
N GLY A 282 28.75 2.51 -4.21
CA GLY A 282 29.47 3.02 -3.03
C GLY A 282 29.58 2.02 -1.87
N LEU A 283 28.78 0.95 -1.87
CA LEU A 283 28.76 -0.09 -0.85
C LEU A 283 29.61 -1.30 -1.29
N ASN A 284 30.94 -1.19 -1.16
CA ASN A 284 31.91 -2.24 -1.58
C ASN A 284 31.57 -3.69 -1.17
N ARG A 285 30.82 -3.91 -0.07
CA ARG A 285 30.42 -5.25 0.39
C ARG A 285 29.06 -5.74 -0.16
N PHE A 286 28.22 -4.82 -0.64
CA PHE A 286 26.89 -5.12 -1.17
C PHE A 286 26.80 -4.95 -2.68
N ALA A 287 27.67 -4.15 -3.31
CA ALA A 287 27.84 -4.10 -4.75
C ALA A 287 27.98 -5.52 -5.35
N PRO A 288 27.07 -5.99 -6.22
CA PRO A 288 27.26 -7.23 -6.96
C PRO A 288 28.59 -7.20 -7.75
N PRO A 289 29.52 -8.15 -7.50
CA PRO A 289 30.82 -8.18 -8.17
C PRO A 289 30.69 -8.12 -9.69
N LEU A 290 31.65 -7.51 -10.39
CA LEU A 290 31.62 -7.40 -11.86
C LEU A 290 31.54 -8.78 -12.56
N GLN A 291 32.05 -9.83 -11.93
CA GLN A 291 32.00 -11.21 -12.42
C GLN A 291 30.66 -11.90 -12.16
N GLN A 292 29.77 -11.34 -11.33
CA GLN A 292 28.43 -11.88 -11.12
C GLN A 292 27.57 -11.59 -12.35
N GLN A 293 27.04 -12.66 -12.98
CA GLN A 293 26.26 -12.60 -14.22
C GLN A 293 24.74 -12.80 -13.99
N SER A 294 24.34 -13.36 -12.85
CA SER A 294 22.92 -13.58 -12.50
C SER A 294 22.72 -13.43 -11.00
N ILE A 295 21.46 -13.24 -10.58
CA ILE A 295 21.05 -13.43 -9.19
C ILE A 295 20.81 -14.93 -8.96
N GLN A 296 20.99 -15.44 -7.74
CA GLN A 296 20.67 -16.84 -7.43
C GLN A 296 19.19 -16.98 -7.10
N SER A 297 18.55 -18.06 -7.57
CA SER A 297 17.20 -18.38 -7.11
C SER A 297 17.27 -18.84 -5.65
N GLY A 298 16.61 -18.11 -4.76
CA GLY A 298 16.46 -18.47 -3.36
C GLY A 298 15.24 -19.38 -3.17
N LEU A 299 15.30 -20.25 -2.16
CA LEU A 299 14.18 -21.11 -1.80
C LEU A 299 13.00 -20.29 -1.26
N MET A 300 11.89 -20.30 -2.02
CA MET A 300 10.56 -19.77 -1.72
C MET A 300 9.53 -20.80 -2.21
N ASP A 301 8.44 -21.00 -1.47
CA ASP A 301 7.36 -21.90 -1.91
C ASP A 301 6.47 -21.21 -2.97
N VAL A 302 5.88 -22.02 -3.86
CA VAL A 302 5.12 -21.53 -5.02
C VAL A 302 3.65 -21.31 -4.62
N GLN A 303 3.07 -20.18 -5.01
CA GLN A 303 1.65 -19.90 -4.78
C GLN A 303 0.77 -20.81 -5.64
N GLY A 304 -0.29 -21.36 -5.02
CA GLY A 304 -1.27 -22.16 -5.74
C GLY A 304 -2.06 -21.35 -6.78
N TYR A 305 -2.75 -22.04 -7.69
CA TYR A 305 -3.56 -21.44 -8.77
C TYR A 305 -4.59 -20.40 -8.30
N SER A 306 -5.05 -20.46 -7.04
CA SER A 306 -5.99 -19.52 -6.42
C SER A 306 -5.33 -18.40 -5.61
N GLY A 307 -4.01 -18.44 -5.38
CA GLY A 307 -3.29 -17.52 -4.48
C GLY A 307 -2.88 -16.19 -5.12
N GLY A 308 -3.75 -15.59 -5.94
CA GLY A 308 -3.41 -14.43 -6.78
C GLY A 308 -2.74 -13.28 -6.02
N GLY A 309 -3.34 -12.83 -4.91
CA GLY A 309 -2.81 -11.74 -4.09
C GLY A 309 -1.76 -12.13 -3.05
N SER A 310 -1.39 -13.40 -2.92
CA SER A 310 -0.52 -13.90 -1.84
C SER A 310 0.98 -13.58 -2.04
N CYS A 311 1.38 -13.15 -3.23
CA CYS A 311 2.78 -12.90 -3.60
C CYS A 311 3.49 -11.91 -2.64
N GLY A 312 2.80 -10.87 -2.16
CA GLY A 312 3.36 -9.93 -1.18
C GLY A 312 3.68 -10.59 0.16
N ILE A 313 2.82 -11.51 0.63
CA ILE A 313 3.05 -12.28 1.86
C ILE A 313 4.27 -13.19 1.69
N ALA A 314 4.34 -13.93 0.58
CA ALA A 314 5.44 -14.85 0.28
C ALA A 314 6.79 -14.09 0.13
N ALA A 315 6.80 -12.99 -0.60
CA ALA A 315 7.94 -12.10 -0.77
C ALA A 315 8.44 -11.55 0.58
N THR A 316 7.52 -11.06 1.42
CA THR A 316 7.86 -10.56 2.76
C THR A 316 8.43 -11.65 3.65
N ASN A 317 7.78 -12.81 3.73
CA ASN A 317 8.23 -13.96 4.52
C ASN A 317 9.64 -14.41 4.11
N PHE A 318 9.94 -14.43 2.81
CA PHE A 318 11.27 -14.73 2.31
C PHE A 318 12.31 -13.76 2.87
N VAL A 319 12.04 -12.45 2.88
CA VAL A 319 12.94 -11.45 3.47
C VAL A 319 13.06 -11.64 4.99
N GLU A 320 11.95 -11.85 5.71
CA GLU A 320 11.96 -12.08 7.17
C GLU A 320 12.77 -13.32 7.59
N LEU A 321 12.63 -14.43 6.86
CA LEU A 321 13.45 -15.63 7.06
C LEU A 321 14.94 -15.33 6.84
N ARG A 322 15.28 -14.52 5.82
CA ARG A 322 16.66 -14.10 5.57
C ARG A 322 17.17 -13.12 6.64
N ALA A 323 16.33 -12.23 7.17
CA ALA A 323 16.68 -11.40 8.32
C ALA A 323 16.98 -12.25 9.58
N GLY A 324 16.62 -13.53 9.60
CA GLY A 324 16.82 -14.42 10.74
C GLY A 324 15.75 -14.23 11.82
N LEU A 325 14.55 -13.76 11.43
CA LEU A 325 13.41 -13.72 12.34
C LEU A 325 12.89 -15.15 12.61
N PRO A 326 12.52 -15.48 13.86
CA PRO A 326 12.00 -16.79 14.23
C PRO A 326 10.53 -16.92 13.80
N ILE A 327 10.31 -17.06 12.50
CA ILE A 327 8.99 -17.23 11.90
C ILE A 327 8.94 -18.51 11.04
N PRO A 328 7.76 -19.13 10.86
CA PRO A 328 7.61 -20.23 9.92
C PRO A 328 7.84 -19.79 8.47
N ARG A 329 8.21 -20.75 7.61
CA ARG A 329 8.18 -20.54 6.16
C ARG A 329 6.73 -20.48 5.68
N TRP A 330 6.44 -19.49 4.84
CA TRP A 330 5.15 -19.35 4.20
C TRP A 330 4.88 -20.51 3.23
N GLN A 331 3.66 -21.03 3.28
CA GLN A 331 3.13 -22.03 2.37
C GLN A 331 1.81 -21.53 1.80
N ALA A 332 1.47 -21.90 0.57
CA ALA A 332 0.26 -21.41 -0.10
C ALA A 332 -1.02 -21.74 0.68
N GLU A 333 -1.07 -22.92 1.29
CA GLU A 333 -2.17 -23.41 2.13
C GLU A 333 -2.33 -22.60 3.43
N GLN A 334 -1.26 -21.94 3.88
CA GLN A 334 -1.21 -21.13 5.09
C GLN A 334 -1.36 -19.63 4.81
N SER A 335 -1.57 -19.21 3.56
CA SER A 335 -1.57 -17.78 3.19
C SER A 335 -2.56 -16.93 4.01
N SER A 336 -3.78 -17.45 4.25
CA SER A 336 -4.76 -16.79 5.13
C SER A 336 -4.23 -16.59 6.55
N LEU A 337 -3.50 -17.55 7.11
CA LEU A 337 -2.94 -17.48 8.46
C LEU A 337 -1.83 -16.41 8.54
N PHE A 338 -0.95 -16.34 7.54
CA PHE A 338 0.06 -15.28 7.48
C PHE A 338 -0.55 -13.88 7.29
N ARG A 339 -1.67 -13.77 6.56
CA ARG A 339 -2.45 -12.52 6.46
C ARG A 339 -3.04 -12.10 7.80
N ASP A 340 -3.63 -13.04 8.55
CA ASP A 340 -4.16 -12.76 9.90
C ASP A 340 -3.05 -12.38 10.88
N LEU A 341 -1.87 -13.00 10.80
CA LEU A 341 -0.69 -12.63 11.59
C LEU A 341 -0.19 -11.21 11.27
N ILE A 342 -0.07 -10.85 9.98
CA ILE A 342 0.31 -9.48 9.58
C ILE A 342 -0.75 -8.47 10.01
N LEU A 343 -2.03 -8.82 9.94
CA LEU A 343 -3.13 -7.99 10.41
C LEU A 343 -3.10 -7.80 11.94
N GLN A 344 -2.86 -8.85 12.72
CA GLN A 344 -2.67 -8.78 14.17
C GLN A 344 -1.46 -7.89 14.52
N ASP A 345 -0.30 -8.13 13.89
CA ASP A 345 0.94 -7.39 14.14
C ASP A 345 0.73 -5.88 13.92
N LEU A 346 0.17 -5.48 12.77
CA LEU A 346 -0.05 -4.07 12.42
C LEU A 346 -1.13 -3.39 13.27
N LEU A 347 -2.24 -4.08 13.60
CA LEU A 347 -3.29 -3.53 14.46
C LEU A 347 -2.80 -3.32 15.90
N LEU A 348 -2.11 -4.33 16.47
CA LEU A 348 -1.56 -4.23 17.82
C LEU A 348 -0.49 -3.12 17.89
N TYR A 349 0.38 -3.04 16.90
CA TYR A 349 1.41 -2.00 16.82
C TYR A 349 0.80 -0.59 16.71
N HIS A 350 -0.23 -0.41 15.87
CA HIS A 350 -0.95 0.86 15.76
C HIS A 350 -1.58 1.29 17.09
N LEU A 351 -2.28 0.38 17.80
CA LEU A 351 -2.90 0.71 19.09
C LEU A 351 -1.87 1.16 20.14
N ILE A 352 -0.76 0.42 20.25
CA ILE A 352 0.33 0.74 21.18
C ILE A 352 0.98 2.08 20.81
N ALA A 353 1.31 2.30 19.54
CA ALA A 353 1.94 3.54 19.08
C ALA A 353 1.01 4.75 19.25
N ARG A 354 -0.29 4.58 19.01
CA ARG A 354 -1.31 5.61 19.22
C ARG A 354 -1.53 5.95 20.70
N GLY A 355 -1.33 4.99 21.60
CA GLY A 355 -1.39 5.20 23.05
C GLY A 355 -0.22 6.01 23.63
N LYS A 356 0.87 6.20 22.87
CA LYS A 356 2.02 7.02 23.27
C LYS A 356 1.70 8.51 23.12
N THR A 357 2.20 9.32 24.06
CA THR A 357 2.11 10.79 24.01
C THR A 357 3.30 11.44 23.30
N THR A 358 4.34 10.68 23.00
CA THR A 358 5.53 11.12 22.26
C THR A 358 5.39 10.82 20.77
N THR A 359 6.30 11.35 19.97
CA THR A 359 6.29 11.27 18.50
C THR A 359 7.32 10.28 17.96
N TYR A 360 7.29 10.01 16.66
CA TYR A 360 8.27 9.14 16.00
C TYR A 360 9.72 9.55 16.27
N SER A 361 10.05 10.86 16.23
CA SER A 361 11.40 11.35 16.53
C SER A 361 11.86 11.10 17.97
N ASP A 362 10.92 10.87 18.89
CA ASP A 362 11.23 10.53 20.28
C ASP A 362 11.41 9.02 20.51
N TRP A 363 10.98 8.17 19.57
CA TRP A 363 11.08 6.70 19.64
C TRP A 363 12.38 6.14 19.07
N VAL A 364 13.07 6.94 18.26
CA VAL A 364 14.23 6.52 17.46
C VAL A 364 15.52 7.18 17.92
N MET A 365 16.66 6.61 17.55
CA MET A 365 17.97 7.22 17.75
C MET A 365 18.93 6.91 16.58
N PRO A 366 19.75 7.88 16.12
CA PRO A 366 20.75 7.63 15.09
C PRO A 366 21.78 6.58 15.52
N CYS A 367 22.06 5.63 14.63
CA CYS A 367 23.05 4.58 14.86
C CYS A 367 24.48 5.08 14.68
N THR A 368 24.70 5.95 13.69
CA THR A 368 26.02 6.52 13.43
C THR A 368 26.44 7.47 14.54
N ARG A 369 27.43 7.05 15.33
CA ARG A 369 28.26 7.98 16.10
C ARG A 369 29.02 8.84 15.10
N ILE A 370 28.55 10.07 14.85
CA ILE A 370 29.25 11.06 14.03
C ILE A 370 30.65 11.24 14.61
N SER A 371 31.65 10.67 13.94
CA SER A 371 33.04 10.74 14.34
C SER A 371 33.55 12.16 14.16
N ASN A 372 33.56 12.93 15.25
CA ASN A 372 34.23 14.22 15.39
C ASN A 372 33.80 15.32 14.40
N GLY A 373 32.49 15.54 14.26
CA GLY A 373 31.96 16.85 13.85
C GLY A 373 31.84 17.11 12.35
N GLU A 374 32.24 16.19 11.48
CA GLU A 374 31.81 16.23 10.07
C GLU A 374 30.35 15.79 9.98
N VAL A 375 29.43 16.77 9.95
CA VAL A 375 28.04 16.55 9.57
C VAL A 375 28.03 16.18 8.10
N SER A 376 28.08 14.89 7.81
CA SER A 376 27.83 14.37 6.47
C SER A 376 26.40 14.73 6.09
N LEU A 377 26.24 15.70 5.18
CA LEU A 377 24.98 16.08 4.55
C LEU A 377 24.51 14.93 3.64
N PHE A 378 23.95 13.89 4.28
CA PHE A 378 23.32 12.74 3.63
C PHE A 378 22.08 13.14 2.81
N THR A 379 21.57 14.35 2.99
CA THR A 379 20.33 14.88 2.41
C THR A 379 20.40 15.16 0.91
N ASP A 380 21.58 15.51 0.38
CA ASP A 380 21.64 16.21 -0.91
C ASP A 380 21.92 15.29 -2.11
N VAL A 381 22.35 14.04 -1.87
CA VAL A 381 22.66 13.04 -2.92
C VAL A 381 21.90 11.72 -2.74
N ALA A 382 21.20 11.52 -1.61
CA ALA A 382 20.20 10.45 -1.46
C ALA A 382 18.88 10.83 -2.16
N VAL A 383 18.95 11.11 -3.47
CA VAL A 383 17.86 11.72 -4.25
C VAL A 383 16.61 10.83 -4.27
N GLY A 384 15.54 11.27 -3.60
CA GLY A 384 14.16 10.87 -3.90
C GLY A 384 13.62 9.59 -3.24
N TYR A 385 14.35 8.92 -2.36
CA TYR A 385 13.81 7.79 -1.59
C TYR A 385 13.25 8.28 -0.25
N ASN A 386 11.92 8.28 -0.09
CA ASN A 386 11.30 8.42 1.22
C ASN A 386 11.38 7.05 1.91
N ASP A 387 12.48 6.82 2.64
CA ASP A 387 12.88 5.50 3.12
C ASP A 387 13.22 5.54 4.63
N PHE A 388 12.44 4.81 5.42
CA PHE A 388 12.57 4.65 6.87
C PHE A 388 13.91 4.03 7.31
N ASN A 389 14.70 3.47 6.40
CA ASN A 389 16.06 2.98 6.67
C ASN A 389 17.15 4.07 6.53
N LEU A 390 16.88 5.22 5.89
CA LEU A 390 17.94 6.17 5.50
C LEU A 390 18.57 6.89 6.69
N ASP A 391 17.75 7.34 7.64
CA ASP A 391 18.17 8.07 8.84
C ASP A 391 18.92 7.19 9.87
N GLN A 392 19.12 5.89 9.57
CA GLN A 392 19.86 4.93 10.40
C GLN A 392 19.32 4.88 11.82
N LEU A 393 18.02 4.61 11.96
CA LEU A 393 17.30 4.77 13.21
C LEU A 393 17.16 3.44 13.97
N ALA A 394 17.89 3.30 15.08
CA ALA A 394 17.62 2.24 16.03
C ALA A 394 16.39 2.61 16.89
N PRO A 395 15.53 1.64 17.25
CA PRO A 395 14.47 1.87 18.22
C PRO A 395 15.09 2.07 19.61
N ASN A 396 14.74 3.17 20.28
CA ASN A 396 15.15 3.46 21.66
C ASN A 396 14.13 2.86 22.67
N SER A 397 14.37 3.00 23.98
CA SER A 397 13.54 2.37 25.02
C SER A 397 12.06 2.78 25.00
N GLU A 398 11.71 3.93 24.42
CA GLU A 398 10.33 4.40 24.33
C GLU A 398 9.59 3.88 23.09
N HIS A 399 10.31 3.27 22.12
CA HIS A 399 9.74 2.84 20.85
C HIS A 399 8.60 1.82 21.04
N PRO A 400 7.43 1.99 20.37
CA PRO A 400 6.27 1.10 20.48
C PRO A 400 6.55 -0.39 20.20
N ILE A 401 7.70 -0.71 19.61
CA ILE A 401 8.07 -2.08 19.26
C ILE A 401 8.42 -2.93 20.50
N PHE A 402 8.96 -2.30 21.55
CA PHE A 402 9.29 -3.02 22.79
C PHE A 402 8.04 -3.39 23.59
N ASP A 403 7.03 -2.51 23.58
CA ASP A 403 5.72 -2.81 24.16
C ASP A 403 4.94 -3.82 23.30
N TRP A 404 5.08 -3.75 21.96
CA TRP A 404 4.53 -4.75 21.05
C TRP A 404 5.11 -6.14 21.31
N ILE A 405 6.43 -6.29 21.46
CA ILE A 405 7.08 -7.58 21.81
C ILE A 405 6.48 -8.16 23.10
N GLN A 406 6.25 -7.32 24.12
CA GLN A 406 5.65 -7.75 25.38
C GLN A 406 4.17 -8.11 25.25
N SER A 407 3.41 -7.35 24.46
CA SER A 407 1.95 -7.50 24.30
C SER A 407 1.57 -8.67 23.40
N THR A 408 2.38 -9.00 22.38
CA THR A 408 2.15 -10.14 21.48
C THR A 408 2.18 -11.47 22.23
N ALA A 409 3.03 -11.60 23.26
CA ALA A 409 3.06 -12.78 24.13
C ALA A 409 1.79 -12.94 25.01
N GLN A 410 0.94 -11.91 25.08
CA GLN A 410 -0.31 -11.89 25.84
C GLN A 410 -1.56 -11.94 24.94
N GLN A 411 -1.42 -11.78 23.62
CA GLN A 411 -2.56 -11.89 22.71
C GLN A 411 -2.97 -13.35 22.50
N PRO A 412 -4.23 -13.60 22.09
CA PRO A 412 -4.63 -14.92 21.61
C PRO A 412 -3.69 -15.39 20.50
N ALA A 413 -3.18 -16.61 20.63
CA ALA A 413 -2.30 -17.19 19.63
C ALA A 413 -3.13 -17.51 18.36
N VAL A 414 -2.97 -16.69 17.33
CA VAL A 414 -3.55 -16.93 15.98
C VAL A 414 -3.02 -18.25 15.41
N LEU A 415 -1.78 -18.59 15.76
CA LEU A 415 -1.28 -19.96 15.75
C LEU A 415 -1.95 -20.76 16.87
N GLY A 416 -3.10 -21.37 16.58
CA GLY A 416 -3.72 -22.38 17.44
C GLY A 416 -2.82 -23.63 17.63
N PRO A 417 -3.35 -24.76 18.16
CA PRO A 417 -2.56 -25.97 18.47
C PRO A 417 -1.91 -26.68 17.26
N HIS A 418 -1.89 -26.07 16.08
CA HIS A 418 -1.04 -26.45 14.95
C HIS A 418 0.47 -26.26 15.22
N THR A 419 0.87 -25.79 16.42
CA THR A 419 2.26 -25.78 16.93
C THR A 419 3.03 -27.09 16.67
N ASP A 420 2.35 -28.24 16.66
CA ASP A 420 2.96 -29.56 16.39
C ASP A 420 3.54 -29.70 14.97
N VAL A 421 3.04 -28.96 13.98
CA VAL A 421 3.62 -28.93 12.62
C VAL A 421 5.02 -28.31 12.65
N PHE A 422 5.22 -27.30 13.51
CA PHE A 422 6.45 -26.50 13.57
C PHE A 422 7.56 -27.14 14.42
N ALA A 423 7.26 -28.22 15.15
CA ALA A 423 8.23 -28.95 15.97
C ALA A 423 8.99 -30.08 15.22
N SER A 424 8.71 -30.27 13.92
CA SER A 424 9.06 -31.50 13.19
C SER A 424 10.04 -31.38 12.01
N GLU A 425 10.47 -30.18 11.61
CA GLU A 425 11.63 -30.07 10.69
C GLU A 425 12.94 -30.27 11.48
N PRO A 426 13.74 -31.32 11.20
CA PRO A 426 15.05 -31.45 11.81
C PRO A 426 16.00 -30.37 11.28
N GLU A 427 16.87 -29.86 12.15
CA GLU A 427 17.85 -28.78 11.89
C GLU A 427 18.60 -28.92 10.55
N ARG A 428 18.01 -28.40 9.46
CA ARG A 428 18.78 -28.06 8.27
C ARG A 428 19.52 -26.77 8.56
N SER A 429 20.73 -26.94 9.10
CA SER A 429 21.69 -25.91 9.48
C SER A 429 21.77 -24.76 8.47
N LEU A 430 20.90 -23.76 8.66
CA LEU A 430 21.23 -22.37 8.43
C LEU A 430 22.22 -22.03 9.54
N ALA A 431 23.49 -21.88 9.18
CA ALA A 431 24.56 -21.67 10.14
C ALA A 431 24.20 -20.49 11.07
N ALA A 432 24.20 -20.75 12.38
CA ALA A 432 23.93 -19.73 13.38
C ALA A 432 24.85 -18.51 13.15
N PRO A 433 24.37 -17.28 13.40
CA PRO A 433 25.18 -16.08 13.23
C PRO A 433 26.46 -16.22 14.07
N PHE A 434 27.60 -16.12 13.40
CA PHE A 434 28.89 -16.48 13.96
C PHE A 434 29.21 -15.67 15.23
N SER A 435 29.45 -16.35 16.35
CA SER A 435 30.11 -15.73 17.50
C SER A 435 31.48 -15.23 17.09
N LEU A 436 31.67 -13.90 17.11
CA LEU A 436 32.95 -13.22 16.90
C LEU A 436 33.92 -13.48 18.07
N THR A 437 34.44 -14.70 18.15
CA THR A 437 35.56 -15.06 19.01
C THR A 437 36.87 -14.99 18.24
N GLN A 438 37.89 -14.41 18.87
CA GLN A 438 39.13 -13.97 18.23
C GLN A 438 39.96 -15.14 17.66
N LYS A 439 40.54 -14.95 16.47
CA LYS A 439 41.50 -15.87 15.86
C LYS A 439 42.83 -15.92 16.63
N PRO A 440 43.39 -17.12 16.84
CA PRO A 440 44.82 -17.37 16.73
C PRO A 440 45.17 -18.01 15.37
N ALA A 441 46.35 -17.70 14.84
CA ALA A 441 46.77 -18.14 13.50
C ALA A 441 47.38 -19.55 13.50
N ARG A 442 47.14 -20.35 12.44
CA ARG A 442 48.18 -21.24 11.89
C ARG A 442 47.93 -21.82 10.48
N THR A 443 48.99 -21.69 9.66
CA THR A 443 49.52 -22.61 8.62
C THR A 443 48.63 -23.21 7.50
N ARG A 444 49.08 -22.98 6.26
CA ARG A 444 48.63 -23.59 5.00
C ARG A 444 49.11 -25.04 4.82
N THR A 445 48.30 -25.85 4.12
CA THR A 445 48.73 -27.01 3.29
C THR A 445 47.90 -27.05 1.99
N PRO A 446 48.43 -27.55 0.86
CA PRO A 446 47.82 -27.43 -0.46
C PRO A 446 46.89 -28.61 -0.85
N PRO A 447 46.03 -28.45 -1.89
CA PRO A 447 45.13 -29.51 -2.37
C PRO A 447 45.76 -30.44 -3.44
N PRO A 448 45.25 -31.68 -3.60
CA PRO A 448 45.59 -32.59 -4.71
C PRO A 448 44.78 -32.28 -6.01
N PRO A 449 45.14 -32.88 -7.16
CA PRO A 449 44.85 -32.30 -8.48
C PRO A 449 43.59 -32.83 -9.20
N ILE A 450 43.22 -32.11 -10.28
CA ILE A 450 42.11 -32.39 -11.21
C ILE A 450 42.60 -33.15 -12.46
N ASN A 451 41.81 -34.11 -12.96
CA ASN A 451 41.76 -34.58 -14.35
C ASN A 451 40.27 -34.89 -14.66
N GLN A 452 39.60 -34.34 -15.69
CA GLN A 452 39.68 -34.69 -17.12
C GLN A 452 39.51 -36.20 -17.37
N LEU A 453 38.60 -36.76 -18.19
CA LEU A 453 37.83 -36.33 -19.38
C LEU A 453 36.44 -37.07 -19.38
N ALA A 454 35.50 -36.97 -20.33
CA ALA A 454 35.52 -36.48 -21.72
C ALA A 454 34.18 -35.83 -22.19
N ARG A 455 34.05 -35.61 -23.51
CA ARG A 455 32.90 -35.12 -24.30
C ARG A 455 31.93 -36.25 -24.70
N MET A 456 30.68 -35.89 -25.03
CA MET A 456 30.07 -36.27 -26.32
C MET A 456 28.97 -35.28 -26.74
N SER A 457 28.75 -35.16 -28.04
CA SER A 457 27.85 -34.20 -28.70
C SER A 457 26.87 -34.95 -29.58
N LEU A 458 25.61 -34.48 -29.68
CA LEU A 458 24.90 -34.18 -30.94
C LEU A 458 23.40 -33.84 -30.68
N SER A 459 22.81 -33.13 -31.64
CA SER A 459 21.40 -32.68 -31.77
C SER A 459 20.91 -33.09 -33.18
N PRO A 460 19.66 -32.84 -33.67
CA PRO A 460 18.43 -32.29 -33.08
C PRO A 460 17.15 -33.13 -33.39
N ASN A 461 15.97 -32.51 -33.23
CA ASN A 461 14.65 -32.80 -33.84
C ASN A 461 13.72 -33.84 -33.20
N THR A 462 12.61 -33.35 -32.63
CA THR A 462 11.24 -33.79 -33.01
C THR A 462 10.26 -32.60 -32.91
N ILE A 463 9.47 -32.37 -33.96
CA ILE A 463 8.28 -31.49 -33.98
C ILE A 463 7.05 -32.40 -33.92
N PHE A 464 5.99 -32.04 -33.18
CA PHE A 464 4.58 -32.11 -33.61
C PHE A 464 3.69 -31.39 -32.57
N PRO A 465 2.53 -30.82 -32.96
CA PRO A 465 1.74 -29.90 -32.14
C PRO A 465 0.60 -30.60 -31.41
N PHE A 466 -0.06 -29.87 -30.50
CA PHE A 466 -1.45 -30.13 -30.15
C PHE A 466 -2.27 -28.83 -30.24
N GLU A 467 -3.27 -28.85 -31.10
CA GLU A 467 -4.34 -27.87 -31.13
C GLU A 467 -5.23 -28.06 -29.90
N ILE A 468 -5.67 -26.96 -29.28
CA ILE A 468 -6.87 -26.96 -28.44
C ILE A 468 -7.82 -25.89 -29.00
N SER A 469 -9.02 -26.34 -29.35
CA SER A 469 -10.05 -25.57 -30.05
C SER A 469 -10.67 -24.51 -29.14
N GLU A 470 -10.62 -23.25 -29.59
CA GLU A 470 -11.57 -22.25 -29.13
C GLU A 470 -12.99 -22.65 -29.57
N ARG A 471 -13.96 -22.59 -28.65
CA ARG A 471 -15.40 -22.61 -28.96
C ARG A 471 -16.05 -21.39 -28.33
N VAL A 472 -16.09 -20.31 -29.09
CA VAL A 472 -16.89 -19.13 -28.76
C VAL A 472 -18.37 -19.47 -28.96
N ALA A 473 -19.14 -19.47 -27.87
CA ALA A 473 -20.60 -19.57 -27.92
C ALA A 473 -21.22 -18.17 -27.85
N ALA A 474 -21.88 -17.73 -28.92
CA ALA A 474 -22.56 -16.44 -28.96
C ALA A 474 -23.92 -16.49 -28.20
N PRO A 475 -24.26 -15.46 -27.40
CA PRO A 475 -25.57 -15.38 -26.75
C PRO A 475 -26.67 -14.94 -27.73
N PRO A 476 -27.91 -15.45 -27.60
CA PRO A 476 -29.01 -15.09 -28.49
C PRO A 476 -29.57 -13.70 -28.20
N LYS A 477 -29.81 -12.92 -29.26
CA LYS A 477 -30.51 -11.63 -29.17
C LYS A 477 -32.03 -11.87 -29.13
N SER A 478 -32.69 -11.42 -28.08
CA SER A 478 -34.11 -11.04 -28.15
C SER A 478 -34.37 -9.78 -27.32
N ARG A 479 -35.06 -8.81 -27.90
CA ARG A 479 -35.54 -7.59 -27.24
C ARG A 479 -36.96 -7.34 -27.71
N THR A 480 -37.92 -7.52 -26.81
CA THR A 480 -39.25 -6.91 -26.90
C THR A 480 -39.25 -5.56 -26.17
N PRO A 481 -39.98 -4.55 -26.64
CA PRO A 481 -40.04 -3.25 -25.97
C PRO A 481 -40.95 -3.32 -24.73
N VAL A 482 -40.50 -2.72 -23.63
CA VAL A 482 -41.28 -2.46 -22.42
C VAL A 482 -41.79 -1.00 -22.50
N PRO A 483 -43.06 -0.71 -22.18
CA PRO A 483 -43.61 0.64 -22.33
C PRO A 483 -43.04 1.64 -21.30
N GLU A 484 -42.94 2.90 -21.73
CA GLU A 484 -42.49 4.01 -20.90
C GLU A 484 -43.48 4.31 -19.76
N SER A 485 -42.94 4.59 -18.57
CA SER A 485 -43.71 5.06 -17.41
C SER A 485 -43.53 6.58 -17.27
N PRO A 486 -44.59 7.36 -16.99
CA PRO A 486 -44.55 8.82 -17.10
C PRO A 486 -43.68 9.48 -16.02
N ALA A 487 -42.99 10.55 -16.41
CA ALA A 487 -42.22 11.40 -15.52
C ALA A 487 -43.12 12.06 -14.45
N SER A 488 -42.68 12.01 -13.20
CA SER A 488 -43.34 12.69 -12.08
C SER A 488 -42.95 14.17 -12.08
N VAL A 489 -43.89 15.06 -12.40
CA VAL A 489 -43.70 16.51 -12.27
C VAL A 489 -44.33 16.96 -10.96
N ILE A 490 -43.51 17.46 -10.03
CA ILE A 490 -43.98 18.10 -8.80
C ILE A 490 -43.81 19.61 -8.97
N VAL A 491 -44.91 20.35 -8.90
CA VAL A 491 -44.95 21.81 -8.92
C VAL A 491 -45.46 22.29 -7.57
N LEU A 492 -44.76 23.22 -6.92
CA LEU A 492 -45.33 24.03 -5.84
C LEU A 492 -44.82 25.48 -5.87
N ASP A 493 -45.70 26.38 -5.44
CA ASP A 493 -45.58 27.82 -5.55
C ASP A 493 -44.53 28.48 -4.63
N SER A 494 -44.03 29.61 -5.12
CA SER A 494 -43.50 30.73 -4.32
C SER A 494 -44.56 31.85 -4.34
N PRO A 495 -44.58 32.87 -3.41
CA PRO A 495 -43.36 33.58 -2.97
C PRO A 495 -43.37 34.22 -1.54
N ARG A 496 -42.20 34.69 -1.05
CA ARG A 496 -41.85 36.14 -0.91
C ARG A 496 -40.64 36.47 0.00
N THR A 497 -39.75 37.31 -0.55
CA THR A 497 -38.94 38.40 0.05
C THR A 497 -37.86 38.13 1.13
N PRO A 498 -36.60 38.61 0.93
CA PRO A 498 -35.52 38.64 1.93
C PRO A 498 -35.39 40.01 2.65
N PRO A 499 -34.69 40.08 3.81
CA PRO A 499 -33.53 41.00 3.94
C PRO A 499 -32.42 40.44 4.91
N PRO A 500 -31.43 41.22 5.37
CA PRO A 500 -30.26 41.66 4.62
C PRO A 500 -28.92 41.16 5.23
N ARG A 501 -27.81 41.36 4.51
CA ARG A 501 -26.45 40.93 4.92
C ARG A 501 -25.88 41.75 6.10
N LEU A 502 -25.15 41.06 6.97
CA LEU A 502 -24.16 41.64 7.89
C LEU A 502 -22.77 41.08 7.53
N LYS A 503 -21.73 41.91 7.67
CA LYS A 503 -20.34 41.53 7.37
C LYS A 503 -19.76 40.71 8.53
N GLN A 504 -18.88 39.76 8.21
CA GLN A 504 -17.94 39.22 9.19
C GLN A 504 -16.53 39.18 8.60
N GLU A 505 -15.55 39.20 9.50
CA GLU A 505 -14.14 39.44 9.23
C GLU A 505 -13.39 38.16 8.84
N ALA A 506 -12.20 38.33 8.27
CA ALA A 506 -11.39 37.22 7.78
C ALA A 506 -10.69 36.46 8.91
N VAL A 507 -10.66 35.13 8.80
CA VAL A 507 -9.66 34.26 9.44
C VAL A 507 -9.09 33.34 8.36
N VAL A 508 -7.78 33.07 8.47
CA VAL A 508 -6.98 32.33 7.49
C VAL A 508 -7.35 30.85 7.48
N ASP A 509 -7.39 30.26 6.28
CA ASP A 509 -7.60 28.81 6.09
C ASP A 509 -6.31 28.16 5.55
N LEU A 510 -6.08 26.91 5.95
CA LEU A 510 -4.91 26.08 5.59
C LEU A 510 -5.40 24.73 5.07
N CYS A 511 -4.57 24.08 4.24
CA CYS A 511 -4.77 22.78 3.58
C CYS A 511 -5.53 22.81 2.23
N SER A 512 -4.74 22.83 1.16
CA SER A 512 -5.17 22.40 -0.19
C SER A 512 -5.15 20.86 -0.27
N PRO A 513 -6.19 20.20 -0.82
CA PRO A 513 -6.15 18.78 -1.12
C PRO A 513 -5.91 18.56 -2.62
N ASP A 514 -4.68 18.20 -2.99
CA ASP A 514 -4.35 17.56 -4.26
C ASP A 514 -3.76 16.16 -4.00
N VAL A 515 -3.87 15.28 -5.00
CA VAL A 515 -3.46 13.87 -5.00
C VAL A 515 -4.39 12.92 -4.22
N ILE A 516 -5.39 12.39 -4.95
CA ILE A 516 -5.88 11.00 -4.76
C ILE A 516 -5.57 10.28 -6.07
N ASP A 517 -4.73 9.26 -6.01
CA ASP A 517 -4.33 8.47 -7.17
C ASP A 517 -5.41 7.40 -7.48
N LEU A 518 -5.67 7.15 -8.78
CA LEU A 518 -6.77 6.30 -9.24
C LEU A 518 -6.26 4.94 -9.74
N CYS A 519 -6.22 3.95 -8.85
CA CYS A 519 -6.12 2.55 -9.26
C CYS A 519 -7.49 2.03 -9.75
N THR A 520 -7.74 2.10 -11.06
CA THR A 520 -8.81 1.34 -11.73
C THR A 520 -8.22 0.13 -12.47
N PRO A 521 -8.79 -1.09 -12.33
CA PRO A 521 -8.38 -2.21 -13.15
C PRO A 521 -8.96 -2.11 -14.58
N GLU A 522 -8.20 -2.64 -15.54
CA GLU A 522 -8.53 -2.84 -16.96
C GLU A 522 -8.59 -1.60 -17.89
N GLY A 523 -7.77 -1.64 -18.95
CA GLY A 523 -7.93 -0.80 -20.16
C GLY A 523 -6.84 0.24 -20.37
N THR A 524 -5.75 -0.11 -21.05
CA THR A 524 -4.66 0.81 -21.43
C THR A 524 -5.17 1.89 -22.42
N PRO A 525 -5.16 3.20 -22.08
CA PRO A 525 -5.43 4.26 -23.04
C PRO A 525 -4.17 4.62 -23.84
N PRO A 526 -4.28 5.14 -25.07
CA PRO A 526 -3.13 5.55 -25.87
C PRO A 526 -2.46 6.81 -25.32
N LEU A 527 -1.13 6.86 -25.36
CA LEU A 527 -0.32 7.99 -24.91
C LEU A 527 -0.61 9.28 -25.73
N PRO A 528 -0.83 10.44 -25.09
CA PRO A 528 -0.89 11.73 -25.78
C PRO A 528 0.50 12.17 -26.28
N PRO A 529 0.57 13.04 -27.30
CA PRO A 529 1.84 13.48 -27.88
C PRO A 529 2.65 14.36 -26.90
N ARG A 530 3.97 14.17 -26.89
CA ARG A 530 4.92 14.92 -26.07
C ARG A 530 4.88 16.42 -26.40
N CYS A 531 4.70 17.26 -25.37
CA CYS A 531 5.07 18.67 -25.46
C CYS A 531 6.56 18.82 -25.13
N GLU A 532 7.34 19.39 -26.04
CA GLU A 532 8.73 19.76 -25.80
C GLU A 532 8.80 21.04 -24.95
N ALA A 533 9.32 20.93 -23.72
CA ALA A 533 9.61 22.11 -22.90
C ALA A 533 11.02 22.62 -23.23
N ARG A 534 11.10 23.88 -23.72
CA ARG A 534 12.38 24.59 -23.89
C ARG A 534 12.99 24.89 -22.52
N ALA A 535 14.25 24.51 -22.33
CA ALA A 535 15.07 25.09 -21.28
C ALA A 535 15.30 26.59 -21.57
N ALA A 536 15.13 27.44 -20.56
CA ALA A 536 15.51 28.84 -20.59
C ALA A 536 16.57 29.08 -19.51
N GLU A 537 17.66 29.73 -19.91
CA GLU A 537 18.80 30.05 -19.07
C GLU A 537 18.41 31.07 -17.98
N PHE A 538 18.99 30.93 -16.79
CA PHE A 538 19.19 32.06 -15.87
C PHE A 538 20.62 32.01 -15.31
N HIS A 539 21.20 33.21 -15.18
CA HIS A 539 22.60 33.48 -14.84
C HIS A 539 22.97 33.19 -13.39
#